data_AF-A0A6P3Z490-F1
#
_entry.id   AF-A0A6P3Z490-F1
#
_cell.length_a   1.000
_cell.length_b   1.000
_cell.length_c   1.000
_cell.angle_alpha   90.00
_cell.angle_beta   90.00
_cell.angle_gamma   90.00
#
_symmetry.space_group_name_H-M   'P 1'
#
loop_
_entity.id
_entity.type
_entity.pdbx_description
1 polymer ?
#
loop_
_entity_poly.entity_id
_entity_poly.type
_entity_poly.pdbx_seq_one_letter_code
_entity_poly.pdbx_strand_id
1 'polypeptide(L)'
;LQPHILNSEEAKRLRKRKKADLLRLEDMQRRQKQRVEEVRETQKKDEENLNLKEQLRGEIRKELDRLEMTCIDMTSLLRGLGIQVGSSFLPKSHEVRAAYKRAVLKFHPDRASRSDIRQQVEAEEKFKLISRMREKFLSSSCC
;
A
#
# COMPACT_ATOMS: atom_id res chain seq x y z
N LEU A 1 -14.59 19.03 71.93
CA LEU A 1 -14.75 18.29 70.65
C LEU A 1 -14.25 16.86 70.87
N GLN A 2 -15.12 15.85 70.75
CA GLN A 2 -14.81 14.46 71.11
C GLN A 2 -13.86 13.79 70.06
N PRO A 3 -12.72 13.21 70.48
CA PRO A 3 -11.69 12.66 69.58
C PRO A 3 -12.16 11.52 68.66
N HIS A 4 -13.19 10.76 69.07
CA HIS A 4 -13.71 9.62 68.30
C HIS A 4 -14.39 9.99 66.98
N ILE A 5 -14.98 11.20 66.89
CA ILE A 5 -15.67 11.66 65.67
C ILE A 5 -14.65 12.02 64.58
N LEU A 6 -13.54 12.66 64.98
CA LEU A 6 -12.42 13.03 64.08
C LEU A 6 -11.83 11.80 63.38
N ASN A 7 -11.63 10.72 64.15
CA ASN A 7 -11.04 9.47 63.67
C ASN A 7 -11.96 8.74 62.66
N SER A 8 -13.28 8.85 62.82
CA SER A 8 -14.27 8.27 61.90
C SER A 8 -14.34 9.01 60.56
N GLU A 9 -14.27 10.34 60.58
CA GLU A 9 -14.25 11.16 59.35
C GLU A 9 -12.96 10.98 58.55
N GLU A 10 -11.81 10.93 59.23
CA GLU A 10 -10.52 10.66 58.61
C GLU A 10 -10.48 9.26 57.98
N ALA A 11 -11.00 8.24 58.67
CA ALA A 11 -11.12 6.89 58.12
C ALA A 11 -12.01 6.85 56.87
N LYS A 12 -13.15 7.58 56.85
CA LYS A 12 -14.02 7.70 55.68
C LYS A 12 -13.33 8.40 54.51
N ARG A 13 -12.61 9.50 54.76
CA ARG A 13 -11.83 10.23 53.73
C ARG A 13 -10.73 9.36 53.14
N LEU A 14 -10.01 8.62 53.97
CA LEU A 14 -8.97 7.70 53.53
C LEU A 14 -9.53 6.59 52.63
N ARG A 15 -10.68 6.00 52.99
CA ARG A 15 -11.37 5.00 52.15
C ARG A 15 -11.78 5.56 50.79
N LYS A 16 -12.31 6.79 50.74
CA LYS A 16 -12.68 7.46 49.49
C LYS A 16 -11.46 7.70 48.58
N ARG A 17 -10.33 8.15 49.15
CA ARG A 17 -9.07 8.34 48.42
C ARG A 17 -8.57 7.02 47.83
N LYS A 18 -8.46 5.97 48.66
CA LYS A 18 -8.03 4.63 48.20
C LYS A 18 -8.92 4.08 47.07
N LYS A 19 -10.25 4.27 47.15
CA LYS A 19 -11.17 3.87 46.09
C LYS A 19 -10.96 4.66 44.81
N ALA A 20 -10.78 5.98 44.91
CA ALA A 20 -10.51 6.83 43.74
C ALA A 20 -9.17 6.47 43.08
N ASP A 21 -8.13 6.16 43.86
CA ASP A 21 -6.82 5.79 43.35
C ASP A 21 -6.84 4.41 42.69
N LEU A 22 -7.58 3.45 43.25
CA LEU A 22 -7.82 2.14 42.61
C LEU A 22 -8.53 2.30 41.26
N LEU A 23 -9.60 3.08 41.21
CA LEU A 23 -10.33 3.36 39.96
C LEU A 23 -9.45 4.03 38.91
N ARG A 24 -8.58 4.97 39.32
CA ARG A 24 -7.60 5.60 38.41
C ARG A 24 -6.58 4.61 37.89
N LEU A 25 -6.08 3.72 38.74
CA LEU A 25 -5.11 2.69 38.34
C LEU A 25 -5.74 1.72 37.34
N GLU A 26 -6.96 1.26 37.60
CA GLU A 26 -7.71 0.39 36.68
C GLU A 26 -7.98 1.06 35.33
N ASP A 27 -8.38 2.35 35.32
CA ASP A 27 -8.59 3.10 34.08
C ASP A 27 -7.28 3.27 33.29
N MET A 28 -6.17 3.59 33.97
CA MET A 28 -4.86 3.68 33.33
C MET A 28 -4.44 2.34 32.71
N GLN A 29 -4.61 1.22 33.43
CA GLN A 29 -4.30 -0.12 32.94
C GLN A 29 -5.18 -0.48 31.73
N ARG A 30 -6.48 -0.16 31.78
CA ARG A 30 -7.41 -0.39 30.66
C ARG A 30 -6.96 0.36 29.42
N ARG A 31 -6.63 1.65 29.53
CA ARG A 31 -6.15 2.47 28.41
C ARG A 31 -4.80 2.00 27.88
N GLN A 32 -3.90 1.58 28.77
CA GLN A 32 -2.62 1.02 28.34
C GLN A 32 -2.82 -0.27 27.54
N LYS A 33 -3.68 -1.18 28.02
CA LYS A 33 -4.02 -2.42 27.31
C LYS A 33 -4.67 -2.12 25.95
N GLN A 34 -5.61 -1.18 25.90
CA GLN A 34 -6.28 -0.80 24.67
C GLN A 34 -5.30 -0.25 23.62
N ARG A 35 -4.39 0.66 24.01
CA ARG A 35 -3.38 1.20 23.10
C ARG A 35 -2.44 0.12 22.56
N VAL A 36 -2.04 -0.83 23.41
CA VAL A 36 -1.19 -1.95 22.97
C VAL A 36 -1.92 -2.83 21.96
N GLU A 37 -3.21 -3.09 22.19
CA GLU A 37 -4.00 -3.90 21.26
C GLU A 37 -4.22 -3.19 19.92
N GLU A 38 -4.51 -1.88 19.93
CA GLU A 38 -4.64 -1.08 18.70
C GLU A 38 -3.35 -1.10 17.85
N VAL A 39 -2.19 -0.99 18.51
CA VAL A 39 -0.88 -1.09 17.83
C VAL A 39 -0.67 -2.50 17.26
N ARG A 40 -0.99 -3.55 18.03
CA ARG A 40 -0.88 -4.95 17.57
C ARG A 40 -1.76 -5.24 16.37
N GLU A 41 -3.02 -4.79 16.41
CA GLU A 41 -3.94 -4.96 15.28
C GLU A 41 -3.47 -4.21 14.04
N THR A 42 -2.94 -3.00 14.22
CA THR A 42 -2.40 -2.21 13.11
C THR A 42 -1.19 -2.90 12.48
N GLN A 43 -0.22 -3.35 13.31
CA GLN A 43 0.94 -4.09 12.84
C GLN A 43 0.55 -5.37 12.10
N LYS A 44 -0.40 -6.13 12.64
CA LYS A 44 -0.88 -7.35 11.99
C LYS A 44 -1.50 -7.06 10.62
N LYS A 45 -2.33 -6.02 10.51
CA LYS A 45 -2.91 -5.60 9.23
C LYS A 45 -1.85 -5.14 8.24
N ASP A 46 -0.82 -4.44 8.71
CA ASP A 46 0.29 -4.00 7.86
C ASP A 46 1.09 -5.20 7.33
N GLU A 47 1.39 -6.18 8.18
CA GLU A 47 2.06 -7.44 7.79
C GLU A 47 1.23 -8.23 6.77
N GLU A 48 -0.07 -8.39 7.01
CA GLU A 48 -1.00 -9.05 6.08
C GLU A 48 -1.02 -8.33 4.72
N ASN A 49 -1.09 -7.00 4.72
CA ASN A 49 -1.05 -6.17 3.51
C ASN A 49 0.29 -6.30 2.76
N LEU A 50 1.42 -6.33 3.48
CA LEU A 50 2.74 -6.53 2.88
C LEU A 50 2.86 -7.91 2.21
N ASN A 51 2.41 -8.96 2.91
CA ASN A 51 2.43 -10.31 2.38
C ASN A 51 1.54 -10.45 1.13
N LEU A 52 0.33 -9.88 1.15
CA LEU A 52 -0.57 -9.87 0.00
C LEU A 52 0.06 -9.13 -1.19
N LYS A 53 0.68 -7.96 -0.97
CA LYS A 53 1.40 -7.21 -2.01
C LYS A 53 2.51 -8.05 -2.64
N GLU A 54 3.26 -8.80 -1.83
CA GLU A 54 4.37 -9.60 -2.33
C GLU A 54 3.90 -10.81 -3.15
N GLN A 55 2.81 -11.47 -2.73
CA GLN A 55 2.18 -12.53 -3.53
C GLN A 55 1.73 -12.00 -4.90
N LEU A 56 1.02 -10.88 -4.91
CA LEU A 56 0.55 -10.22 -6.13
C LEU A 56 1.72 -9.79 -7.02
N ARG A 57 2.82 -9.27 -6.45
CA ARG A 57 4.04 -8.95 -7.20
C ARG A 57 4.59 -10.18 -7.91
N GLY A 58 4.66 -11.31 -7.23
CA GLY A 58 5.13 -12.57 -7.81
C GLY A 58 4.25 -13.05 -8.97
N GLU A 59 2.92 -12.99 -8.83
CA GLU A 59 1.97 -13.36 -9.88
C GLU A 59 2.08 -12.43 -11.10
N ILE A 60 2.02 -11.12 -10.86
CA ILE A 60 2.05 -10.11 -11.92
C ILE A 60 3.39 -10.15 -12.66
N ARG A 61 4.52 -10.31 -11.95
CA ARG A 61 5.82 -10.46 -12.62
C ARG A 61 5.86 -11.67 -13.54
N LYS A 62 5.34 -12.83 -13.12
CA LYS A 62 5.27 -14.02 -13.98
C LYS A 62 4.46 -13.76 -15.25
N GLU A 63 3.35 -13.05 -15.15
CA GLU A 63 2.55 -12.66 -16.32
C GLU A 63 3.30 -11.69 -17.23
N LEU A 64 3.95 -10.68 -16.64
CA LEU A 64 4.72 -9.68 -17.36
C LEU A 64 5.97 -10.25 -18.02
N ASP A 65 6.64 -11.22 -17.40
CA ASP A 65 7.80 -11.91 -17.96
C ASP A 65 7.39 -12.72 -19.20
N ARG A 66 6.26 -13.45 -19.13
CA ARG A 66 5.68 -14.13 -20.30
C ARG A 66 5.35 -13.14 -21.41
N LEU A 67 4.76 -12.00 -21.06
CA LEU A 67 4.48 -10.95 -22.02
C LEU A 67 5.76 -10.42 -22.66
N GLU A 68 6.78 -10.10 -21.86
CA GLU A 68 8.08 -9.60 -22.35
C GLU A 68 8.72 -10.58 -23.35
N MET A 69 8.69 -11.88 -23.06
CA MET A 69 9.27 -12.90 -23.95
C MET A 69 8.58 -12.95 -25.33
N THR A 70 7.31 -12.57 -25.42
CA THR A 70 6.54 -12.57 -26.68
C THR A 70 6.62 -11.24 -27.45
N CYS A 71 7.03 -10.16 -26.78
CA CYS A 71 7.01 -8.82 -27.37
C CYS A 71 8.33 -8.49 -28.09
N ILE A 72 8.23 -8.30 -29.40
CA ILE A 72 9.39 -7.99 -30.26
C ILE A 72 9.70 -6.50 -30.29
N ASP A 73 8.67 -5.65 -30.18
CA ASP A 73 8.77 -4.21 -30.29
C ASP A 73 7.86 -3.48 -29.28
N MET A 74 8.01 -2.16 -29.23
CA MET A 74 7.24 -1.31 -28.34
C MET A 74 5.72 -1.37 -28.64
N THR A 75 5.34 -1.59 -29.90
CA THR A 75 3.93 -1.71 -30.30
C THR A 75 3.28 -2.95 -29.68
N SER A 76 3.95 -4.10 -29.82
CA SER A 76 3.48 -5.40 -29.31
C SER A 76 3.34 -5.36 -27.79
N LEU A 77 4.32 -4.76 -27.10
CA LEU A 77 4.27 -4.56 -25.65
C LEU A 77 3.06 -3.71 -25.24
N LEU A 78 2.89 -2.54 -25.84
CA LEU A 78 1.80 -1.63 -25.49
C LEU A 78 0.43 -2.29 -25.75
N ARG A 79 0.27 -3.02 -26.86
CA ARG A 79 -0.97 -3.78 -27.13
C ARG A 79 -1.21 -4.88 -26.11
N GLY A 80 -0.18 -5.65 -25.76
CA GLY A 80 -0.28 -6.71 -24.75
C GLY A 80 -0.61 -6.17 -23.35
N LEU A 81 -0.24 -4.93 -23.04
CA LEU A 81 -0.65 -4.22 -21.83
C LEU A 81 -2.06 -3.59 -21.92
N GLY A 82 -2.78 -3.80 -23.03
CA GLY A 82 -4.12 -3.25 -23.26
C GLY A 82 -4.12 -1.76 -23.61
N ILE A 83 -3.04 -1.26 -24.19
CA ILE A 83 -2.94 0.11 -24.71
C ILE A 83 -3.11 0.08 -26.23
N GLN A 84 -4.09 0.83 -26.71
CA GLN A 84 -4.30 0.96 -28.15
C GLN A 84 -3.19 1.80 -28.79
N VAL A 85 -2.60 1.28 -29.87
CA VAL A 85 -1.53 1.93 -30.65
C VAL A 85 -1.98 2.08 -32.10
N GLY A 86 -2.33 3.30 -32.50
CA GLY A 86 -2.84 3.60 -33.85
C GLY A 86 -4.13 2.86 -34.20
N SER A 87 -4.64 3.12 -35.41
CA SER A 87 -5.76 2.37 -36.02
C SER A 87 -5.30 1.24 -36.94
N SER A 88 -4.03 1.26 -37.37
CA SER A 88 -3.42 0.29 -38.28
C SER A 88 -2.55 -0.74 -37.55
N PHE A 89 -2.24 -1.85 -38.24
CA PHE A 89 -1.29 -2.88 -37.77
C PHE A 89 0.17 -2.41 -37.81
N LEU A 90 0.47 -1.39 -38.64
CA LEU A 90 1.78 -0.74 -38.74
C LEU A 90 1.66 0.72 -38.28
N PRO A 91 1.66 0.97 -36.96
CA PRO A 91 1.54 2.33 -36.45
C PRO A 91 2.80 3.15 -36.76
N LYS A 92 2.61 4.44 -36.99
CA LYS A 92 3.72 5.38 -37.19
C LYS A 92 4.42 5.66 -35.86
N SER A 93 5.69 6.05 -35.89
CA SER A 93 6.50 6.29 -34.69
C SER A 93 5.88 7.29 -33.70
N HIS A 94 5.15 8.30 -34.19
CA HIS A 94 4.47 9.26 -33.32
C HIS A 94 3.26 8.66 -32.59
N GLU A 95 2.55 7.72 -33.21
CA GLU A 95 1.41 7.01 -32.59
C GLU A 95 1.90 6.08 -31.48
N VAL A 96 3.02 5.38 -31.72
CA VAL A 96 3.69 4.55 -30.71
C VAL A 96 4.16 5.41 -29.53
N ARG A 97 4.77 6.57 -29.80
CA ARG A 97 5.20 7.52 -28.77
C ARG A 97 4.01 8.06 -27.96
N ALA A 98 2.89 8.38 -28.62
CA ALA A 98 1.69 8.85 -27.94
C ALA A 98 1.08 7.74 -27.06
N ALA A 99 1.01 6.52 -27.56
CA ALA A 99 0.54 5.36 -26.81
C ALA A 99 1.43 5.05 -25.61
N TYR A 100 2.76 5.14 -25.76
CA TYR A 100 3.70 5.03 -24.65
C TYR A 100 3.41 6.05 -23.55
N LYS A 101 3.27 7.34 -23.90
CA LYS A 101 2.92 8.39 -22.93
C LYS A 101 1.61 8.09 -22.20
N ARG A 102 0.59 7.60 -22.93
CA ARG A 102 -0.68 7.15 -22.31
C ARG A 102 -0.46 5.99 -21.34
N ALA A 103 0.37 5.03 -21.69
CA ALA A 103 0.68 3.88 -20.84
C ALA A 103 1.37 4.31 -19.54
N VAL A 104 2.40 5.15 -19.64
CA VAL A 104 3.11 5.73 -18.48
C VAL A 104 2.14 6.45 -17.54
N LEU A 105 1.22 7.25 -18.08
CA LEU A 105 0.21 7.92 -17.28
C LEU A 105 -0.82 6.95 -16.69
N LYS A 106 -1.29 5.97 -17.45
CA LYS A 106 -2.29 4.98 -17.00
C LYS A 106 -1.77 4.12 -15.85
N PHE A 107 -0.51 3.71 -15.93
CA PHE A 107 0.12 2.83 -14.96
C PHE A 107 0.99 3.58 -13.94
N HIS A 108 0.86 4.91 -13.84
CA HIS A 108 1.63 5.67 -12.86
C HIS A 108 1.22 5.30 -11.42
N PRO A 109 2.18 5.02 -10.51
CA PRO A 109 1.87 4.61 -9.13
C PRO A 109 0.99 5.63 -8.40
N ASP A 110 1.25 6.93 -8.55
CA ASP A 110 0.43 7.99 -7.93
C ASP A 110 -1.05 7.92 -8.32
N ARG A 111 -1.37 7.49 -9.55
CA ARG A 111 -2.77 7.36 -9.99
C ARG A 111 -3.45 6.13 -9.40
N ALA A 112 -2.69 5.08 -9.12
CA ALA A 112 -3.19 3.85 -8.51
C ALA A 112 -3.16 3.88 -6.97
N SER A 113 -2.56 4.90 -6.35
CA SER A 113 -2.36 4.99 -4.90
C SER A 113 -3.63 4.85 -4.05
N ARG A 114 -4.79 5.23 -4.59
CA ARG A 114 -6.10 5.13 -3.95
C ARG A 114 -6.93 3.93 -4.41
N SER A 115 -6.39 3.14 -5.32
CA SER A 115 -7.03 1.94 -5.86
C SER A 115 -6.82 0.74 -4.94
N ASP A 116 -7.47 -0.38 -5.29
CA ASP A 116 -7.24 -1.66 -4.65
C ASP A 116 -5.76 -2.10 -4.69
N ILE A 117 -5.34 -2.90 -3.71
CA ILE A 117 -3.97 -3.37 -3.53
C ILE A 117 -3.45 -4.07 -4.80
N ARG A 118 -4.30 -4.88 -5.46
CA ARG A 118 -3.93 -5.52 -6.73
C ARG A 118 -3.63 -4.52 -7.83
N GLN A 119 -4.48 -3.50 -7.96
CA GLN A 119 -4.30 -2.46 -8.98
C GLN A 119 -3.07 -1.59 -8.71
N GLN A 120 -2.75 -1.32 -7.44
CA GLN A 120 -1.51 -0.63 -7.05
C GLN A 120 -0.28 -1.39 -7.54
N VAL A 121 -0.20 -2.68 -7.20
CA VAL A 121 0.93 -3.54 -7.58
C VAL A 121 1.00 -3.72 -9.09
N GLU A 122 -0.13 -3.91 -9.76
CA GLU A 122 -0.21 -4.06 -11.21
C GLU A 122 0.28 -2.82 -11.94
N ALA A 123 -0.13 -1.63 -11.50
CA ALA A 123 0.36 -0.38 -12.05
C ALA A 123 1.87 -0.23 -11.86
N GLU A 124 2.39 -0.49 -10.65
CA GLU A 124 3.82 -0.40 -10.33
C GLU A 124 4.66 -1.31 -11.22
N GLU A 125 4.30 -2.59 -11.34
CA GLU A 125 5.07 -3.57 -12.11
C GLU A 125 4.95 -3.33 -13.63
N LYS A 126 3.77 -2.94 -14.14
CA LYS A 126 3.60 -2.53 -15.55
C LYS A 126 4.42 -1.28 -15.86
N PHE A 127 4.47 -0.30 -14.95
CA PHE A 127 5.28 0.91 -15.12
C PHE A 127 6.78 0.60 -15.21
N LYS A 128 7.28 -0.27 -14.33
CA LYS A 128 8.67 -0.76 -14.37
C LYS A 128 8.98 -1.43 -15.71
N LEU A 129 8.11 -2.34 -16.16
CA LEU A 129 8.28 -3.02 -17.45
C LEU A 129 8.31 -2.02 -18.61
N ILE A 130 7.33 -1.11 -18.69
CA ILE A 130 7.25 -0.10 -19.76
C ILE A 130 8.51 0.77 -19.81
N SER A 131 9.03 1.17 -18.65
CA SER A 131 10.23 2.01 -18.55
C SER A 131 11.48 1.25 -19.00
N ARG A 132 11.68 0.02 -18.50
CA ARG A 132 12.77 -0.88 -18.90
C ARG A 132 12.76 -1.17 -20.40
N MET A 133 11.60 -1.50 -20.95
CA MET A 133 11.45 -1.87 -22.36
C MET A 133 11.63 -0.66 -23.28
N ARG A 134 11.23 0.54 -22.86
CA ARG A 134 11.56 1.77 -23.59
C ARG A 134 13.08 1.90 -23.75
N GLU A 135 13.84 1.71 -22.69
CA GLU A 135 15.30 1.77 -22.76
C GLU A 135 15.85 0.69 -23.68
N LYS A 136 15.37 -0.56 -23.56
CA LYS A 136 15.76 -1.67 -24.44
C LYS A 136 15.54 -1.37 -25.93
N PHE A 137 14.36 -0.85 -26.30
CA PHE A 137 14.00 -0.57 -27.69
C PHE A 137 14.58 0.74 -28.24
N LEU A 138 14.90 1.72 -27.39
CA LEU A 138 15.53 2.96 -27.82
C LEU A 138 17.07 2.84 -27.85
N SER A 139 17.67 2.03 -26.99
CA SER A 139 19.11 1.77 -26.97
C SER A 139 19.54 0.85 -28.12
N SER A 140 18.64 0.01 -28.65
CA SER A 140 18.88 -0.77 -29.87
C SER A 140 18.77 0.06 -31.16
N SER A 141 18.51 1.37 -31.08
CA SER A 141 18.32 2.26 -32.23
C SER A 141 19.44 3.28 -32.44
N CYS A 142 20.56 3.17 -31.72
CA CYS A 142 21.81 3.83 -32.09
C CYS A 142 22.61 2.91 -33.02
N CYS A 143 22.46 3.11 -34.33
CA CYS A 143 23.52 2.82 -35.30
C CYS A 143 24.59 3.92 -35.20
#